data_AF-A0A2E4HED5-F1
#
_entry.id   AF-A0A2E4HED5-F1
#
_cell.length_a   1.000
_cell.length_b   1.000
_cell.length_c   1.000
_cell.angle_alpha   90.00
_cell.angle_beta   90.00
_cell.angle_gamma   90.00
#
_symmetry.space_group_name_H-M   'P 1'
#
loop_
_entity.id
_entity.type
_entity.pdbx_description
1 polymer ?
#
loop_
_entity_poly.entity_id
_entity_poly.type
_entity_poly.pdbx_seq_one_letter_code
_entity_poly.pdbx_strand_id
1 'polypeptide(L)'
;MALTNNDIFKKIRVALKLRDDDIIAICKLADFQVSKSELGAIFRHEDHPKYMPCGDQFLRNFLNGLIIYKRGPMPPKGTKPPKSDASPRKKQ
;
A
#
# COMPACT_ATOMS: atom_id res chain seq x y z
N MET A 1 -20.29 -7.95 11.84
CA MET A 1 -19.76 -8.45 10.56
C MET A 1 -18.28 -8.13 10.48
N ALA A 2 -17.46 -9.09 10.05
CA ALA A 2 -16.02 -8.88 9.91
C ALA A 2 -15.73 -7.96 8.71
N LEU A 3 -14.68 -7.15 8.81
CA LEU A 3 -14.22 -6.30 7.71
C LEU A 3 -13.64 -7.16 6.58
N THR A 4 -14.11 -6.95 5.35
CA THR A 4 -13.52 -7.60 4.17
C THR A 4 -12.28 -6.84 3.68
N ASN A 5 -11.46 -7.48 2.86
CA ASN A 5 -10.32 -6.81 2.22
C ASN A 5 -10.76 -5.65 1.32
N ASN A 6 -11.89 -5.79 0.62
CA ASN A 6 -12.48 -4.71 -0.18
C ASN A 6 -12.85 -3.51 0.70
N ASP A 7 -13.43 -3.75 1.87
CA ASP A 7 -13.79 -2.69 2.83
C ASP A 7 -12.55 -1.98 3.38
N ILE A 8 -11.53 -2.74 3.78
CA ILE A 8 -10.25 -2.20 4.25
C ILE A 8 -9.64 -1.31 3.17
N PHE A 9 -9.61 -1.82 1.93
CA PHE A 9 -8.99 -1.10 0.82
C PHE A 9 -9.78 0.16 0.45
N LYS A 10 -11.11 0.10 0.38
CA LYS A 10 -11.99 1.26 0.16
C LYS A 10 -11.78 2.32 1.26
N LYS A 11 -11.70 1.91 2.53
CA LYS A 11 -11.46 2.81 3.66
C LYS A 11 -10.11 3.52 3.55
N ILE A 12 -9.04 2.80 3.21
CA ILE A 12 -7.70 3.40 3.05
C ILE A 12 -7.69 4.39 1.88
N ARG A 13 -8.30 4.03 0.74
CA ARG A 13 -8.42 4.92 -0.41
C ARG A 13 -9.06 6.25 -0.02
N VAL A 14 -10.20 6.19 0.67
CA VAL A 14 -10.94 7.40 1.10
C VAL A 14 -10.15 8.18 2.15
N ALA A 15 -9.62 7.51 3.18
CA ALA A 15 -8.87 8.15 4.26
C ALA A 15 -7.64 8.92 3.75
N LEU A 16 -6.95 8.37 2.74
CA LEU A 16 -5.76 8.98 2.14
C LEU A 16 -6.04 9.80 0.88
N LYS A 17 -7.32 9.95 0.50
CA LYS A 17 -7.78 10.66 -0.71
C LYS A 17 -7.05 10.21 -1.99
N LEU A 18 -6.80 8.90 -2.11
CA LEU A 18 -6.09 8.33 -3.25
C LEU A 18 -7.02 8.22 -4.46
N ARG A 19 -6.51 8.62 -5.63
CA ARG A 19 -7.13 8.38 -6.93
C ARG A 19 -6.68 7.03 -7.48
N ASP A 20 -7.39 6.51 -8.46
CA ASP A 20 -7.05 5.23 -9.08
C ASP A 20 -5.62 5.24 -9.68
N ASP A 21 -5.20 6.37 -10.26
CA ASP A 21 -3.83 6.55 -10.78
C ASP A 21 -2.77 6.48 -9.67
N ASP A 22 -3.06 7.05 -8.49
CA ASP A 22 -2.17 7.00 -7.32
C ASP A 22 -2.01 5.56 -6.85
N ILE A 23 -3.11 4.81 -6.80
CA ILE A 23 -3.11 3.41 -6.37
C ILE A 23 -2.28 2.56 -7.34
N ILE A 24 -2.41 2.79 -8.65
CA ILE A 24 -1.59 2.10 -9.66
C ILE A 24 -0.11 2.43 -9.46
N ALA A 25 0.23 3.70 -9.23
CA ALA A 25 1.61 4.11 -8.96
C ALA A 25 2.15 3.45 -7.66
N ILE A 26 1.33 3.38 -6.61
CA ILE A 26 1.67 2.74 -5.34
C ILE A 26 1.93 1.24 -5.53
N CYS A 27 1.06 0.52 -6.25
CA CYS A 27 1.26 -0.91 -6.53
C CYS A 27 2.54 -1.16 -7.33
N LYS A 28 2.86 -0.28 -8.30
CA LYS A 28 4.11 -0.36 -9.08
C LYS A 28 5.37 -0.26 -8.21
N LEU A 29 5.34 0.48 -7.10
CA LEU A 29 6.48 0.55 -6.16
C LEU A 29 6.79 -0.78 -5.48
N ALA A 30 5.82 -1.70 -5.44
CA ALA A 30 5.99 -3.05 -4.92
C ALA A 30 6.10 -4.11 -6.04
N ASP A 31 6.53 -3.68 -7.24
CA ASP A 31 6.63 -4.52 -8.45
C ASP A 31 5.32 -5.24 -8.81
N PHE A 32 4.18 -4.66 -8.41
CA PHE A 32 2.87 -5.23 -8.65
C PHE A 32 2.09 -4.40 -9.68
N GLN A 33 1.92 -4.95 -10.88
CA GLN A 33 1.17 -4.29 -11.93
C GLN A 33 -0.34 -4.49 -11.73
N VAL A 34 -1.08 -3.39 -11.76
CA VAL A 34 -2.54 -3.37 -11.64
C VAL A 34 -3.12 -2.48 -12.73
N SER A 35 -4.17 -2.95 -13.39
CA SER A 35 -4.92 -2.17 -14.36
C SER A 35 -6.06 -1.38 -13.72
N LYS A 36 -6.51 -0.30 -14.39
CA LYS A 36 -7.70 0.47 -13.98
C LYS A 36 -8.96 -0.39 -13.93
N SER A 37 -9.08 -1.37 -14.83
CA SER A 37 -10.23 -2.27 -14.91
C SER A 37 -10.33 -3.18 -13.69
N GLU A 38 -9.22 -3.75 -13.22
CA GLU A 38 -9.15 -4.57 -12.02
C GLU A 38 -9.48 -3.76 -10.77
N LEU A 39 -8.91 -2.56 -10.65
CA LEU A 39 -9.24 -1.61 -9.59
C LEU A 39 -10.73 -1.27 -9.54
N GLY A 40 -11.31 -1.00 -10.71
CA GLY A 40 -12.75 -0.77 -10.84
C GLY A 40 -13.58 -1.97 -10.39
N ALA A 41 -13.16 -3.20 -10.68
CA ALA A 41 -13.85 -4.41 -10.23
C ALA A 41 -13.82 -4.59 -8.70
N ILE A 42 -12.67 -4.29 -8.08
CA ILE A 42 -12.47 -4.38 -6.62
C ILE A 42 -13.32 -3.35 -5.86
N PHE A 43 -13.49 -2.15 -6.41
CA PHE A 43 -14.22 -1.06 -5.75
C PHE A 43 -15.73 -1.05 -6.01
N ARG A 44 -16.25 -1.94 -6.85
CA ARG A 44 -17.69 -2.09 -7.06
C ARG A 44 -18.42 -2.56 -5.80
N HIS A 45 -19.74 -2.41 -5.82
CA HIS A 45 -20.63 -3.03 -4.84
C HIS A 45 -20.61 -4.56 -5.02
N GLU A 46 -20.82 -5.30 -3.94
CA GLU A 46 -20.73 -6.77 -3.94
C GLU A 46 -21.77 -7.41 -4.89
N ASP A 47 -22.94 -6.78 -5.02
CA ASP A 47 -24.02 -7.22 -5.91
C ASP A 47 -23.79 -6.92 -7.41
N HIS A 48 -22.68 -6.25 -7.77
CA HIS A 48 -22.44 -5.92 -9.17
C HIS A 48 -21.92 -7.16 -9.93
N PRO A 49 -22.42 -7.46 -11.15
CA PRO A 49 -22.00 -8.64 -11.95
C PRO A 49 -20.53 -8.67 -12.38
N LYS A 50 -19.77 -7.61 -12.05
CA LYS A 50 -18.34 -7.45 -12.35
C LYS A 50 -17.57 -7.06 -11.08
N TYR A 51 -18.15 -7.35 -9.92
CA TYR A 51 -17.49 -7.25 -8.64
C TYR A 51 -16.41 -8.32 -8.56
N MET A 52 -15.27 -7.95 -7.99
CA MET A 52 -14.21 -8.89 -7.72
C MET A 52 -13.77 -8.74 -6.26
N PRO A 53 -13.72 -9.84 -5.48
CA PRO A 53 -13.17 -9.78 -4.14
C PRO A 53 -11.69 -9.43 -4.20
N CYS A 54 -11.25 -8.54 -3.30
CA CYS A 54 -9.87 -8.16 -3.13
C CYS A 54 -9.14 -9.30 -2.40
N GLY A 55 -8.28 -10.01 -3.13
CA GLY A 55 -7.45 -11.04 -2.52
C GLY A 55 -6.43 -10.48 -1.52
N ASP A 56 -6.02 -11.30 -0.56
CA ASP A 56 -4.99 -10.93 0.43
C ASP A 56 -3.67 -10.50 -0.24
N GLN A 57 -3.32 -11.17 -1.34
CA GLN A 57 -2.11 -10.86 -2.11
C GLN A 57 -2.15 -9.45 -2.69
N PHE A 58 -3.32 -9.02 -3.19
CA PHE A 58 -3.51 -7.68 -3.72
C PHE A 58 -3.33 -6.65 -2.59
N LEU A 59 -4.07 -6.84 -1.48
CA LEU A 59 -4.04 -5.89 -0.38
C LEU A 59 -2.64 -5.80 0.25
N ARG A 60 -1.93 -6.93 0.39
CA ARG A 60 -0.55 -6.97 0.88
C ARG A 60 0.39 -6.16 -0.02
N ASN A 61 0.35 -6.38 -1.33
CA ASN A 61 1.21 -5.67 -2.27
C ASN A 61 0.92 -4.17 -2.30
N PHE A 62 -0.37 -3.80 -2.26
CA PHE A 62 -0.77 -2.40 -2.13
C PHE A 62 -0.22 -1.78 -0.83
N LEU A 63 -0.35 -2.46 0.32
CA LEU A 63 0.16 -1.96 1.60
C LEU A 63 1.69 -1.84 1.63
N ASN A 64 2.41 -2.78 1.02
CA ASN A 64 3.86 -2.70 0.85
C ASN A 64 4.24 -1.49 -0.02
N GLY A 65 3.55 -1.30 -1.15
CA GLY A 65 3.71 -0.12 -2.00
C GLY A 65 3.41 1.17 -1.24
N LEU A 66 2.37 1.16 -0.39
CA LEU A 66 1.96 2.32 0.39
C LEU A 66 3.00 2.70 1.44
N ILE A 67 3.64 1.70 2.05
CA ILE A 67 4.78 1.90 2.95
C ILE A 67 5.91 2.59 2.20
N ILE A 68 6.28 2.10 1.01
CA ILE A 68 7.33 2.71 0.18
C ILE A 68 6.95 4.14 -0.20
N TYR A 69 5.70 4.37 -0.60
CA TYR A 69 5.19 5.69 -1.00
C TYR A 69 5.23 6.72 0.13
N LYS A 70 4.88 6.32 1.37
CA LYS A 70 4.78 7.26 2.51
C LYS A 70 6.05 7.34 3.37
N ARG A 71 6.84 6.27 3.45
CA ARG A 71 8.02 6.17 4.32
C ARG A 71 9.34 6.08 3.56
N GLY A 72 9.31 5.81 2.26
CA GLY A 72 10.49 5.51 1.45
C GLY A 72 10.82 4.01 1.41
N PRO A 73 11.75 3.61 0.52
CA PRO A 73 12.14 2.21 0.36
C PRO A 73 12.77 1.67 1.65
N MET A 74 12.37 0.47 2.04
CA MET A 74 12.96 -0.20 3.19
C MET A 74 14.41 -0.59 2.86
N PRO A 75 15.39 -0.37 3.76
CA PRO A 75 16.73 -0.89 3.56
C PRO A 75 16.67 -2.43 3.42
N PRO A 76 17.52 -3.03 2.57
CA PRO A 76 17.51 -4.47 2.31
C PRO A 76 17.61 -5.27 3.61
N LYS A 77 16.72 -6.27 3.75
CA LYS A 77 16.68 -7.17 4.92
C LYS A 77 18.04 -7.87 5.06
N GLY A 78 18.85 -7.40 6.00
CA GLY A 78 20.22 -7.88 6.24
C GLY A 78 21.14 -6.80 6.79
N THR A 79 20.87 -5.52 6.52
CA THR A 79 21.56 -4.42 7.19
C THR A 79 20.80 -4.04 8.46
N LYS A 80 21.43 -4.21 9.63
CA LYS A 80 20.96 -3.58 10.87
C LYS A 80 20.63 -2.11 10.57
N PRO A 81 19.55 -1.53 11.13
CA PRO A 81 19.33 -0.10 11.00
C PRO A 81 20.61 0.61 11.43
N PRO A 82 21.06 1.68 10.74
CA PRO A 82 22.18 2.47 11.23
C PRO A 82 21.80 2.86 12.66
N LYS A 83 22.58 2.37 13.63
CA LYS A 83 22.52 2.89 14.99
C LYS A 83 22.63 4.39 14.80
N SER A 84 21.60 5.14 15.20
CA SER A 84 21.71 6.57 15.33
C SER A 84 22.94 6.82 16.19
N ASP A 85 24.03 7.26 15.55
CA ASP A 85 25.19 7.77 16.26
C ASP A 85 24.68 8.89 17.14
N ALA A 86 24.48 8.59 18.42
CA ALA A 86 24.46 9.60 19.45
C ALA A 86 25.79 10.32 19.31
N SER A 87 25.77 11.47 18.63
CA SER A 87 26.94 12.30 18.41
C SER A 87 27.68 12.47 19.73
N PRO A 88 28.99 12.17 19.82
CA PRO A 88 29.76 12.67 20.92
C PRO A 88 29.81 14.18 20.74
N ARG A 89 29.03 14.92 21.52
CA ARG A 89 29.24 16.36 21.70
C ARG A 89 30.63 16.54 22.31
N LYS A 90 31.66 16.62 21.46
CA LYS A 90 32.92 17.30 21.77
C LYS A 90 32.71 18.78 21.51
N LYS A 91 32.99 19.58 22.53
CA LYS A 91 33.29 21.03 22.61
C LYS A 91 32.67 21.50 23.94
N GLN A 92 33.37 22.15 24.85
CA GLN A 92 34.72 22.69 24.94
C GLN A 92 34.93 23.02 26.42
#